data_AF-A0A9C6VUS2-F1
#
_entry.id   AF-A0A9C6VUS2-F1
#
_cell.length_a   1.000
_cell.length_b   1.000
_cell.length_c   1.000
_cell.angle_alpha   90.00
_cell.angle_beta   90.00
_cell.angle_gamma   90.00
#
_symmetry.space_group_name_H-M   'P 1'
#
loop_
_entity.id
_entity.type
_entity.pdbx_description
1 polymer ?
#
loop_
_entity_poly.entity_id
_entity_poly.type
_entity_poly.pdbx_seq_one_letter_code
_entity_poly.pdbx_strand_id
1 'polypeptide(L)'
;MVKQRSQLLTTEHRTHAASERANDLWCHQCDTMEDGERCANLTGNFTTFGHKCTGDKRTCMVKRFSYTTSTEDSTSSPQTWSVERKCTNKCDSGCIVVGERTKLSACTTCCEKSFCNIGTGAANDLTIRGIDLFLALILQITLTIIMYPS
;
A
#
# COMPACT_ATOMS: atom_id res chain seq x y z
N MET A 1 37.82 37.92 38.28
CA MET A 1 37.64 36.48 37.94
C MET A 1 36.47 35.97 38.77
N VAL A 2 35.34 35.43 38.29
CA VAL A 2 34.79 35.12 36.97
C VAL A 2 33.26 35.30 37.12
N LYS A 3 32.63 35.95 36.14
CA LYS A 3 31.17 36.08 36.03
C LYS A 3 30.61 34.76 35.49
N GLN A 4 29.98 33.94 36.33
CA GLN A 4 29.30 32.72 35.86
C GLN A 4 28.03 33.12 35.09
N ARG A 5 28.16 33.19 33.76
CA ARG A 5 27.01 33.18 32.85
C ARG A 5 26.38 31.79 32.94
N SER A 6 25.31 31.66 33.72
CA SER A 6 24.43 30.49 33.62
C SER A 6 23.77 30.55 32.24
N GLN A 7 24.23 29.72 31.31
CA GLN A 7 23.58 29.52 30.02
C GLN A 7 22.24 28.82 30.30
N LEU A 8 21.18 29.60 30.33
CA LEU A 8 19.82 29.09 30.20
C LEU A 8 19.73 28.45 28.81
N LEU A 9 20.04 27.16 28.72
CA LEU A 9 19.71 26.35 27.56
C LEU A 9 18.17 26.36 27.46
N THR A 10 17.65 27.28 26.66
CA THR A 10 16.26 27.27 26.19
C THR A 10 16.11 26.11 25.22
N THR A 11 16.17 24.87 25.70
CA THR A 11 15.54 23.75 25.03
C THR A 11 14.06 23.97 25.18
N GLU A 12 13.45 24.59 24.16
CA GLU A 12 12.01 24.73 24.05
C GLU A 12 11.40 23.34 24.27
N HIS A 13 10.70 23.13 25.38
CA HIS A 13 10.01 21.86 25.67
C HIS A 13 8.83 21.74 24.72
N ARG A 14 9.12 21.34 23.48
CA ARG A 14 8.09 21.01 22.50
C ARG A 14 7.54 19.64 22.88
N THR A 15 6.24 19.57 23.15
CA THR A 15 5.58 18.27 23.33
C THR A 15 5.75 17.45 22.05
N HIS A 16 5.90 16.13 22.17
CA HIS A 16 6.11 15.25 21.01
C HIS A 16 5.02 15.46 19.94
N ALA A 17 3.77 15.73 20.37
CA ALA A 17 2.64 16.07 19.51
C ALA A 17 2.82 17.38 18.73
N ALA A 18 3.49 18.39 19.29
CA ALA A 18 3.78 19.64 18.60
C ALA A 18 4.94 19.51 17.60
N SER A 19 5.83 18.52 17.76
CA SER A 19 6.93 18.22 16.82
C SER A 19 6.48 17.31 15.66
N GLU A 20 5.28 16.75 15.75
CA GLU A 20 4.76 15.82 14.75
C GLU A 20 4.46 16.56 13.44
N ARG A 21 4.99 16.07 12.31
CA ARG A 21 4.71 16.67 10.99
C ARG A 21 3.21 16.68 10.74
N ALA A 22 2.69 17.74 10.11
CA ALA A 22 1.30 17.76 9.65
C ALA A 22 0.98 16.54 8.77
N ASN A 23 -0.21 15.96 8.95
CA ASN A 23 -0.73 14.90 8.09
C ASN A 23 -1.64 15.51 7.03
N ASP A 24 -1.12 15.64 5.81
CA ASP A 24 -1.85 16.18 4.67
C ASP A 24 -2.23 15.10 3.65
N LEU A 25 -2.17 13.83 4.05
CA LEU A 25 -2.59 12.71 3.22
C LEU A 25 -4.11 12.67 3.10
N TRP A 26 -4.60 12.40 1.89
CA TRP A 26 -6.00 12.11 1.63
C TRP A 26 -6.11 10.72 1.03
N CYS A 27 -7.09 9.93 1.47
CA CYS A 27 -7.34 8.60 0.90
C CYS A 27 -8.80 8.47 0.51
N HIS A 28 -9.12 7.48 -0.32
CA HIS A 28 -10.50 7.03 -0.42
C HIS A 28 -10.87 6.27 0.87
N GLN A 29 -12.05 6.52 1.41
CA GLN A 29 -12.61 5.81 2.55
C GLN A 29 -14.04 5.38 2.25
N CYS A 30 -14.24 4.06 2.18
CA CYS A 30 -15.53 3.43 1.91
C CYS A 30 -15.47 1.93 2.20
N ASP A 31 -16.62 1.31 2.39
CA ASP A 31 -16.80 -0.14 2.43
C ASP A 31 -17.95 -0.53 1.52
N THR A 32 -17.75 -1.47 0.59
CA THR A 32 -18.83 -2.02 -0.25
C THR A 32 -20.04 -2.53 0.52
N MET A 33 -19.87 -3.03 1.75
CA MET A 33 -20.96 -3.53 2.57
C MET A 33 -21.87 -2.40 3.09
N GLU A 34 -21.34 -1.18 3.21
CA GLU A 34 -22.05 0.00 3.71
C GLU A 34 -22.41 0.98 2.57
N ASP A 35 -21.47 1.25 1.67
CA ASP A 35 -21.54 2.24 0.60
C ASP A 35 -21.95 1.67 -0.77
N GLY A 36 -22.02 0.33 -0.88
CA GLY A 36 -22.39 -0.41 -2.08
C GLY A 36 -21.32 -0.47 -3.17
N GLU A 37 -21.74 -0.85 -4.37
CA GLU A 37 -20.87 -1.09 -5.54
C GLU A 37 -20.04 0.14 -5.98
N ARG A 38 -20.45 1.35 -5.60
CA ARG A 38 -19.68 2.58 -5.87
C ARG A 38 -18.31 2.56 -5.19
N CYS A 39 -18.18 1.84 -4.07
CA CYS A 39 -16.89 1.60 -3.46
C CYS A 39 -16.10 0.54 -4.26
N ALA A 40 -16.72 -0.48 -4.83
CA ALA A 40 -16.00 -1.57 -5.50
C ALA A 40 -15.19 -1.07 -6.70
N ASN A 41 -15.74 -0.14 -7.48
CA ASN A 41 -15.12 0.37 -8.71
C ASN A 41 -15.05 1.91 -8.75
N LEU A 42 -13.86 2.45 -8.47
CA LEU A 42 -13.58 3.89 -8.50
C LEU A 42 -13.21 4.38 -9.92
N THR A 43 -14.06 4.11 -10.92
CA THR A 43 -13.95 4.64 -12.30
C THR A 43 -14.68 5.99 -12.51
N GLY A 44 -13.97 7.13 -12.47
CA GLY A 44 -14.57 8.47 -12.51
C GLY A 44 -14.13 9.43 -11.38
N ASN A 45 -14.95 10.43 -11.06
CA ASN A 45 -14.66 11.47 -10.06
C ASN A 45 -15.27 11.10 -8.69
N PHE A 46 -14.49 10.46 -7.82
CA PHE A 46 -14.94 10.03 -6.47
C PHE A 46 -14.32 10.84 -5.34
N THR A 47 -14.29 12.16 -5.51
CA THR A 47 -14.08 13.07 -4.38
C THR A 47 -15.05 12.80 -3.23
N THR A 48 -16.22 12.20 -3.50
CA THR A 48 -17.22 11.79 -2.51
C THR A 48 -16.68 10.85 -1.42
N PHE A 49 -15.77 9.94 -1.77
CA PHE A 49 -15.12 9.06 -0.79
C PHE A 49 -13.79 9.62 -0.29
N GLY A 50 -13.45 10.85 -0.67
CA GLY A 50 -12.22 11.49 -0.24
C GLY A 50 -12.26 11.82 1.23
N HIS A 51 -11.28 11.31 1.98
CA HIS A 51 -11.16 11.53 3.41
C HIS A 51 -9.76 11.99 3.77
N LYS A 52 -9.65 13.10 4.52
CA LYS A 52 -8.37 13.58 5.04
C LYS A 52 -7.92 12.67 6.17
N CYS A 53 -6.74 12.08 6.05
CA CYS A 53 -6.17 11.30 7.13
C CYS A 53 -5.74 12.20 8.28
N THR A 54 -5.97 11.73 9.50
CA THR A 54 -5.71 12.48 10.73
C THR A 54 -4.74 11.74 11.63
N GLY A 55 -4.04 12.49 12.48
CA GLY A 55 -3.06 11.94 13.43
C GLY A 55 -1.93 11.16 12.75
N ASP A 56 -1.69 9.96 13.26
CA ASP A 56 -0.63 9.04 12.86
C ASP A 56 -0.98 8.16 11.65
N LYS A 57 -2.19 8.26 11.10
CA LYS A 57 -2.63 7.50 9.92
C LYS A 57 -2.00 8.05 8.64
N ARG A 58 -0.77 7.62 8.33
CA ARG A 58 0.03 8.11 7.19
C ARG A 58 0.00 7.22 5.95
N THR A 59 -0.90 6.23 5.91
CA THR A 59 -0.96 5.26 4.82
C THR A 59 -2.40 5.08 4.34
N CYS A 60 -2.61 5.10 3.02
CA CYS A 60 -3.85 4.66 2.41
C CYS A 60 -3.84 3.15 2.26
N MET A 61 -4.94 2.51 2.64
CA MET A 61 -5.15 1.07 2.52
C MET A 61 -6.33 0.79 1.59
N VAL A 62 -6.20 -0.25 0.78
CA VAL A 62 -7.33 -0.94 0.15
C VAL A 62 -7.22 -2.43 0.47
N LYS A 63 -8.33 -3.02 0.93
CA LYS A 63 -8.46 -4.46 1.18
C LYS A 63 -9.59 -4.99 0.30
N ARG A 64 -9.29 -5.95 -0.56
CA ARG A 64 -10.28 -6.61 -1.42
C ARG A 64 -10.43 -8.06 -1.02
N PHE A 65 -11.67 -8.50 -0.94
CA PHE A 65 -12.05 -9.90 -0.84
C PHE A 65 -12.57 -10.36 -2.19
N SER A 66 -11.99 -11.44 -2.71
CA SER A 66 -12.41 -12.05 -3.97
C SER A 66 -12.48 -13.56 -3.84
N TYR A 67 -13.26 -14.22 -4.69
CA TYR A 67 -13.29 -15.67 -4.75
C TYR A 67 -13.09 -16.19 -6.17
N THR A 68 -12.45 -17.35 -6.27
CA THR A 68 -12.41 -18.16 -7.49
C THR A 68 -12.98 -19.53 -7.21
N THR A 69 -13.58 -20.14 -8.22
CA THR A 69 -14.06 -21.52 -8.17
C THR A 69 -13.30 -22.35 -9.18
N SER A 70 -12.67 -23.43 -8.71
CA SER A 70 -11.94 -24.39 -9.52
C SER A 70 -12.74 -25.69 -9.64
N THR A 71 -12.86 -26.16 -10.88
CA THR A 71 -13.29 -27.51 -11.27
C THR A 71 -12.06 -28.29 -11.71
N GLU A 72 -12.22 -29.58 -12.03
CA GLU A 72 -11.08 -30.40 -12.52
C GLU A 72 -10.47 -29.84 -13.81
N ASP A 73 -11.29 -29.22 -14.66
CA ASP A 73 -10.87 -28.76 -15.99
C ASP A 73 -10.58 -27.25 -16.09
N SER A 74 -11.01 -26.45 -15.09
CA SER A 74 -10.90 -24.99 -15.20
C SER A 74 -10.99 -24.26 -13.87
N THR A 75 -10.41 -23.05 -13.80
CA THR A 75 -10.57 -22.11 -12.68
C THR A 75 -11.22 -20.82 -13.18
N SER A 76 -12.24 -20.34 -12.48
CA SER A 76 -12.93 -19.10 -12.82
C SER A 76 -12.04 -17.87 -12.67
N SER A 77 -12.41 -16.77 -13.33
CA SER A 77 -11.83 -15.47 -13.02
C SER A 77 -12.18 -15.05 -11.58
N PRO A 78 -11.30 -14.29 -10.90
CA PRO A 78 -11.58 -13.78 -9.56
C PRO A 78 -12.82 -12.87 -9.55
N GLN A 79 -13.83 -13.26 -8.80
CA GLN A 79 -15.03 -12.46 -8.57
C GLN A 79 -14.82 -11.63 -7.31
N THR A 80 -15.01 -10.32 -7.39
CA THR A 80 -14.90 -9.44 -6.22
C THR A 80 -16.14 -9.59 -5.36
N TRP A 81 -15.96 -9.87 -4.08
CA TRP A 81 -17.06 -9.94 -3.12
C TRP A 81 -17.19 -8.62 -2.36
N SER A 82 -16.10 -8.07 -1.84
CA SER A 82 -16.13 -6.81 -1.09
C SER A 82 -14.80 -6.06 -1.17
N VAL A 83 -14.87 -4.75 -0.94
CA VAL A 83 -13.71 -3.85 -0.88
C VAL A 83 -13.86 -2.87 0.28
N GLU A 84 -12.83 -2.77 1.10
CA GLU A 84 -12.68 -1.80 2.19
C GLU A 84 -11.52 -0.85 1.89
N ARG A 85 -11.72 0.45 2.08
CA ARG A 85 -10.69 1.49 1.93
C ARG A 85 -10.68 2.40 3.13
N LYS A 86 -9.49 2.76 3.61
CA LYS A 86 -9.33 3.69 4.74
C LYS A 86 -7.91 4.25 4.86
N CYS A 87 -7.79 5.30 5.66
CA CYS A 87 -6.52 5.72 6.26
C CYS A 87 -6.13 4.76 7.39
N THR A 88 -4.85 4.39 7.46
CA THR A 88 -4.31 3.54 8.53
C THR A 88 -2.90 3.97 8.93
N ASN A 89 -2.48 3.62 10.15
CA ASN A 89 -1.11 3.74 10.65
C ASN A 89 -0.34 2.40 10.58
N LYS A 90 -1.06 1.30 10.31
CA LYS A 90 -0.52 -0.05 10.15
C LYS A 90 -1.10 -0.67 8.91
N CYS A 91 -0.24 -1.13 8.02
CA CYS A 91 -0.66 -1.65 6.73
C CYS A 91 0.27 -2.77 6.29
N ASP A 92 -0.21 -4.01 6.37
CA ASP A 92 0.52 -5.20 5.95
C ASP A 92 0.06 -5.56 4.53
N SER A 93 0.90 -5.26 3.53
CA SER A 93 0.60 -5.60 2.14
C SER A 93 0.76 -7.10 1.92
N GLY A 94 -0.17 -7.70 1.20
CA GLY A 94 -0.13 -9.12 0.88
C GLY A 94 -1.52 -9.71 0.61
N CYS A 95 -1.54 -10.97 0.18
CA CYS A 95 -2.75 -11.74 -0.07
C CYS A 95 -2.77 -12.98 0.82
N ILE A 96 -3.92 -13.26 1.43
CA ILE A 96 -4.18 -14.51 2.13
C ILE A 96 -5.25 -15.25 1.33
N VAL A 97 -4.96 -16.49 0.92
CA VAL A 97 -5.89 -17.33 0.17
C VAL A 97 -6.27 -18.53 1.02
N VAL A 98 -7.57 -18.80 1.12
CA VAL A 98 -8.14 -19.88 1.92
C VAL A 98 -9.10 -20.70 1.07
N GLY A 99 -9.03 -22.03 1.20
CA GLY A 99 -9.92 -22.97 0.51
C GLY A 99 -9.24 -23.76 -0.61
N GLU A 100 -9.86 -24.88 -0.98
CA GLU A 100 -9.32 -25.81 -1.98
C GLU A 100 -9.97 -25.57 -3.36
N ARG A 101 -11.25 -25.93 -3.51
CA ARG A 101 -12.03 -25.73 -4.75
C ARG A 101 -12.61 -24.33 -4.86
N THR A 102 -13.12 -23.77 -3.76
CA THR A 102 -13.52 -22.37 -3.69
C THR A 102 -12.47 -21.63 -2.89
N LYS A 103 -11.66 -20.83 -3.58
CA LYS A 103 -10.58 -20.07 -2.97
C LYS A 103 -11.07 -18.67 -2.67
N LEU A 104 -11.18 -18.32 -1.39
CA LEU A 104 -11.39 -16.96 -0.93
C LEU A 104 -10.02 -16.29 -0.76
N SER A 105 -9.82 -15.16 -1.43
CA SER A 105 -8.61 -14.34 -1.35
C SER A 105 -8.94 -13.03 -0.64
N ALA A 106 -8.14 -12.67 0.36
CA ALA A 106 -8.17 -11.37 1.01
C ALA A 106 -6.82 -10.69 0.76
N CYS A 107 -6.82 -9.68 -0.10
CA CYS A 107 -5.60 -8.97 -0.47
C CYS A 107 -5.63 -7.52 0.00
N THR A 108 -4.50 -7.07 0.54
CA THR A 108 -4.29 -5.73 1.04
C THR A 108 -3.16 -5.06 0.27
N THR A 109 -3.39 -3.81 -0.14
CA THR A 109 -2.38 -2.95 -0.76
C THR A 109 -2.29 -1.64 0.00
N CYS A 110 -1.05 -1.17 0.21
CA CYS A 110 -0.71 0.01 0.98
C CYS A 110 0.01 1.03 0.11
N CYS A 111 -0.27 2.32 0.29
CA CYS A 111 0.42 3.38 -0.43
C CYS A 111 0.33 4.72 0.34
N GLU A 112 1.26 5.63 0.06
CA GLU A 112 1.44 6.88 0.85
C GLU A 112 1.19 8.17 0.04
N LYS A 113 0.65 8.04 -1.18
CA LYS A 113 0.27 9.19 -2.02
C LYS A 113 -1.22 9.48 -1.86
N SER A 114 -1.62 10.75 -1.93
CA SER A 114 -3.05 11.07 -1.84
C SER A 114 -3.86 10.37 -2.92
N PHE A 115 -5.00 9.78 -2.53
CA PHE A 115 -5.94 9.05 -3.39
C PHE A 115 -5.34 7.84 -4.12
N CYS A 116 -4.26 7.26 -3.62
CA CYS A 116 -3.59 6.14 -4.29
C CYS A 116 -4.30 4.79 -4.13
N ASN A 117 -5.17 4.63 -3.13
CA ASN A 117 -5.84 3.37 -2.81
C ASN A 117 -7.03 3.06 -3.74
N ILE A 118 -6.90 3.39 -5.02
CA ILE A 118 -7.84 3.04 -6.09
C ILE A 118 -7.71 1.59 -6.57
N GLY A 119 -6.55 0.98 -6.28
CA GLY A 119 -6.19 -0.34 -6.79
C GLY A 119 -7.22 -1.42 -6.46
N THR A 120 -7.14 -2.51 -7.21
CA THR A 120 -7.98 -3.70 -7.05
C THR A 120 -7.60 -4.55 -5.84
N GLY A 121 -6.69 -4.08 -4.99
CA GLY A 121 -6.13 -4.89 -3.93
C GLY A 121 -5.27 -6.05 -4.45
N ALA A 122 -4.94 -6.14 -5.74
CA ALA A 122 -3.95 -7.11 -6.19
C ALA A 122 -2.64 -6.83 -5.43
N ALA A 123 -2.11 -7.82 -4.72
CA ALA A 123 -0.69 -7.79 -4.37
C ALA A 123 0.06 -7.47 -5.65
N ASN A 124 1.09 -6.62 -5.57
CA ASN A 124 1.97 -6.39 -6.70
C ASN A 124 2.37 -7.78 -7.22
N ASP A 125 1.75 -8.20 -8.31
CA ASP A 125 2.28 -9.29 -9.10
C ASP A 125 3.72 -8.86 -9.32
N LEU A 126 4.66 -9.73 -8.97
CA LEU A 126 6.08 -9.55 -9.28
C LEU A 126 6.22 -9.62 -10.81
N THR A 127 5.60 -8.66 -11.48
CA THR A 127 5.84 -8.26 -12.84
C THR A 127 7.21 -7.61 -12.80
N ILE A 128 8.23 -8.48 -12.78
CA ILE A 128 9.57 -8.14 -13.22
C ILE A 128 9.35 -7.40 -14.53
N ARG A 129 9.58 -6.08 -14.54
CA ARG A 129 9.50 -5.34 -15.78
C ARG A 129 10.56 -5.96 -16.68
N GLY A 130 10.27 -6.18 -17.97
CA GLY A 130 11.26 -6.78 -18.88
C GLY A 130 12.62 -6.08 -18.80
N ILE A 131 12.62 -4.77 -18.51
CA ILE A 131 13.80 -3.95 -18.23
C ILE A 131 14.65 -4.49 -17.08
N ASP A 132 14.06 -4.91 -15.96
CA ASP A 132 14.78 -5.45 -14.81
C ASP A 132 15.46 -6.78 -15.17
N LEU A 133 14.80 -7.60 -16.01
CA LEU A 133 15.38 -8.84 -16.53
C LEU A 133 16.57 -8.57 -17.47
N PHE A 134 16.44 -7.57 -18.36
CA PHE A 134 17.52 -7.14 -19.25
C PHE A 134 18.71 -6.59 -18.47
N LEU A 135 18.48 -5.75 -17.45
CA LEU A 135 19.55 -5.21 -16.62
C LEU A 135 20.28 -6.31 -15.83
N ALA A 136 19.53 -7.27 -15.28
CA ALA A 136 20.11 -8.42 -14.60
C ALA A 136 20.98 -9.27 -15.54
N LEU A 137 20.55 -9.48 -16.79
CA LEU A 137 21.30 -10.24 -17.79
C LEU A 137 22.59 -9.52 -18.20
N ILE A 138 22.54 -8.21 -18.44
CA ILE A 138 23.72 -7.40 -18.77
C ILE A 138 24.72 -7.41 -17.60
N LEU A 139 24.23 -7.29 -16.36
CA LEU A 139 25.09 -7.37 -15.19
C LEU A 139 25.75 -8.76 -15.05
N GLN A 140 25.01 -9.84 -15.31
CA GLN A 140 25.59 -11.18 -15.33
C GLN A 140 26.70 -11.30 -16.39
N ILE A 141 26.42 -10.92 -17.64
CA ILE A 141 27.40 -11.03 -18.75
C ILE A 141 28.67 -10.23 -18.46
N THR A 142 28.54 -9.00 -17.95
CA THR A 142 29.70 -8.16 -17.61
C THR A 142 30.55 -8.79 -16.51
N LEU A 143 29.93 -9.35 -15.47
CA LEU A 143 30.64 -10.06 -14.40
C LEU A 143 31.38 -11.30 -14.93
N THR A 144 30.79 -12.08 -15.83
CA THR A 144 31.44 -13.26 -16.42
C THR A 144 32.68 -12.87 -17.22
N ILE A 145 32.60 -11.80 -18.02
CA ILE A 145 33.73 -11.30 -18.82
C ILE A 145 34.87 -10.80 -17.90
N ILE A 146 34.53 -10.11 -16.81
CA ILE A 146 35.54 -9.59 -15.85
C ILE A 146 36.20 -10.73 -15.07
N MET A 147 35.44 -11.75 -14.66
CA MET A 147 35.95 -12.86 -13.83
C MET A 147 36.70 -13.92 -14.62
N TYR A 148 36.37 -14.11 -15.90
CA TYR A 148 37.06 -15.04 -16.80
C TYR A 148 37.55 -14.32 -18.06
N PRO A 149 38.54 -13.43 -17.93
CA PRO A 149 39.24 -12.91 -19.08
C PRO A 149 40.06 -14.06 -19.66
N SER A 150 39.77 -14.43 -20.91
CA SER A 150 40.57 -15.38 -21.68
C SER A 150 42.04 -14.97 -21.76
#